data_AF-A0A947NRU2-F1
#
_entry.id   AF-A0A947NRU2-F1
#
_cell.length_a   1.000
_cell.length_b   1.000
_cell.length_c   1.000
_cell.angle_alpha   90.00
_cell.angle_beta   90.00
_cell.angle_gamma   90.00
#
_symmetry.space_group_name_H-M   'P 1'
#
loop_
_entity.id
_entity.type
_entity.pdbx_description
1 polymer ?
#
loop_
_entity_poly.entity_id
_entity_poly.type
_entity_poly.pdbx_seq_one_letter_code
_entity_poly.pdbx_strand_id
1 'polypeptide(L)'
;MQRKTFKIKLRQIISLLTLLSVLAVLTGILIFKAYLNSYHVFTDKTLAAKIGCRQDKISKEKFLEVEFLLAQKYGEKMVLSFNSADEWVIEGRIIKWKDFFTLFGAKSYWRLERIRSRFYDIQAEKRNEAFIFNLQKSPDRVWFFIYGLKRFLPFIDAVYGSSAFVPFEPGKDFEVYVTKSGLLIKDVTLPARRSWWSTG
;
A
#
# COMPACT_ATOMS: atom_id res chain seq x y z
N MET A 1 25.01 -35.43 -58.59
CA MET A 1 24.18 -35.78 -57.41
C MET A 1 24.42 -34.87 -56.19
N GLN A 2 25.68 -34.50 -55.86
CA GLN A 2 26.02 -33.72 -54.66
C GLN A 2 25.45 -32.28 -54.55
N ARG A 3 25.21 -31.56 -55.66
CA ARG A 3 24.62 -30.20 -55.61
C ARG A 3 23.17 -30.16 -55.10
N LYS A 4 22.38 -31.23 -55.32
CA LYS A 4 20.98 -31.30 -54.85
C LYS A 4 20.92 -31.57 -53.34
N THR A 5 21.77 -32.45 -52.82
CA THR A 5 21.82 -32.78 -51.39
C THR A 5 22.33 -31.60 -50.55
N PHE A 6 23.26 -30.79 -51.06
CA PHE A 6 23.73 -29.56 -50.42
C PHE A 6 22.62 -28.50 -50.29
N LYS A 7 21.83 -28.26 -51.35
CA LYS A 7 20.69 -27.33 -51.31
C LYS A 7 19.60 -27.75 -50.31
N ILE A 8 19.35 -29.05 -50.18
CA ILE A 8 18.39 -29.61 -49.21
C ILE A 8 18.89 -29.37 -47.77
N LYS A 9 20.17 -29.68 -47.48
CA LYS A 9 20.77 -29.42 -46.17
C LYS A 9 20.77 -27.93 -45.81
N LEU A 10 21.08 -27.05 -46.76
CA LEU A 10 21.08 -25.60 -46.54
C LEU A 10 19.69 -25.06 -46.20
N ARG A 11 18.64 -25.50 -46.91
CA ARG A 11 17.25 -25.11 -46.62
C ARG A 11 16.80 -25.61 -45.24
N GLN A 12 17.21 -26.82 -44.84
CA GLN A 12 16.94 -27.37 -43.50
C GLN A 12 17.62 -26.53 -42.41
N ILE A 13 18.89 -26.12 -42.60
CA ILE A 13 19.61 -25.26 -41.66
C ILE A 13 18.93 -23.89 -41.51
N ILE A 14 18.57 -23.25 -42.63
CA ILE A 14 17.86 -21.96 -42.60
C ILE A 14 16.53 -22.09 -41.87
N SER A 15 15.75 -23.14 -42.17
CA SER A 15 14.47 -23.40 -41.49
C SER A 15 14.63 -23.61 -39.98
N LEU A 16 15.69 -24.30 -39.56
CA LEU A 16 16.00 -24.50 -38.15
C LEU A 16 16.37 -23.19 -37.46
N LEU A 17 17.21 -22.37 -38.10
CA LEU A 17 17.61 -21.06 -37.59
C LEU A 17 16.41 -20.10 -37.49
N THR A 18 15.50 -20.11 -38.47
CA THR A 18 14.28 -19.31 -38.40
C THR A 18 13.37 -19.78 -37.27
N LEU A 19 13.23 -21.10 -37.05
CA LEU A 19 12.44 -21.64 -35.95
C LEU A 19 13.03 -21.25 -34.59
N LEU A 20 14.36 -21.36 -34.44
CA LEU A 20 15.07 -20.96 -33.22
C LEU A 20 14.96 -19.45 -32.97
N SER A 21 15.04 -18.64 -34.01
CA SER A 21 14.84 -17.19 -33.91
C SER A 21 13.42 -16.85 -33.45
N VAL A 22 12.39 -17.46 -34.06
CA VAL A 22 10.99 -17.29 -33.64
C VAL A 22 10.80 -17.73 -32.19
N LEU A 23 11.36 -18.88 -31.80
CA LEU A 23 11.28 -19.37 -30.42
C LEU A 23 11.95 -18.40 -29.45
N ALA A 24 13.14 -17.89 -29.77
CA ALA A 24 13.84 -16.91 -28.94
C ALA A 24 13.05 -15.61 -28.77
N VAL A 25 12.41 -15.13 -29.84
CA VAL A 25 11.52 -13.95 -29.79
C VAL A 25 10.30 -14.22 -28.91
N LEU A 26 9.63 -15.37 -29.07
CA LEU A 26 8.48 -15.75 -28.25
C LEU A 26 8.86 -15.87 -26.77
N THR A 27 9.99 -16.50 -26.46
CA THR A 27 10.52 -16.59 -25.09
C THR A 27 10.86 -15.20 -24.54
N GLY A 28 11.47 -14.33 -25.35
CA GLY A 28 11.75 -12.94 -24.98
C GLY A 28 10.50 -12.15 -24.63
N ILE A 29 9.43 -12.31 -25.42
CA ILE A 29 8.11 -11.69 -25.13
C ILE A 29 7.53 -12.22 -23.82
N LEU A 30 7.60 -13.53 -23.57
CA LEU A 30 7.09 -14.12 -22.32
C LEU A 30 7.85 -13.61 -21.09
N ILE A 31 9.19 -13.55 -21.15
CA ILE A 31 10.03 -13.01 -20.07
C ILE A 31 9.70 -11.54 -19.84
N PHE A 32 9.59 -10.74 -20.91
CA PHE A 32 9.25 -9.33 -20.81
C PHE A 32 7.87 -9.11 -20.16
N LYS A 33 6.87 -9.91 -20.52
CA LYS A 33 5.55 -9.87 -19.88
C LYS A 33 5.62 -10.26 -18.40
N ALA A 34 6.38 -11.30 -18.05
CA ALA A 34 6.58 -11.70 -16.66
C ALA A 34 7.28 -10.60 -15.84
N TYR A 35 8.25 -9.91 -16.43
CA TYR A 35 8.93 -8.76 -15.82
C TYR A 35 7.96 -7.61 -15.55
N LEU A 36 7.17 -7.19 -16.56
CA LEU A 36 6.18 -6.13 -16.40
C LEU A 36 5.13 -6.48 -15.33
N ASN A 37 4.65 -7.73 -15.32
CA ASN A 37 3.71 -8.19 -14.31
C ASN A 37 4.32 -8.15 -12.90
N SER A 38 5.58 -8.60 -12.76
CA SER A 38 6.29 -8.54 -11.48
C SER A 38 6.42 -7.09 -11.00
N TYR A 39 6.79 -6.17 -11.89
CA TYR A 39 6.88 -4.74 -11.57
C TYR A 39 5.56 -4.20 -11.03
N HIS A 40 4.43 -4.47 -11.69
CA HIS A 40 3.11 -4.05 -11.22
C HIS A 40 2.77 -4.65 -9.85
N VAL A 41 3.02 -5.94 -9.65
CA VAL A 41 2.75 -6.63 -8.38
C VAL A 41 3.55 -6.04 -7.21
N PHE A 42 4.80 -5.62 -7.43
CA PHE A 42 5.66 -5.05 -6.39
C PHE A 42 5.50 -3.54 -6.19
N THR A 43 4.94 -2.83 -7.18
CA THR A 43 4.67 -1.37 -7.09
C THR A 43 3.22 -1.04 -6.76
N ASP A 44 2.34 -2.05 -6.70
CA ASP A 44 0.95 -1.86 -6.33
C ASP A 44 0.81 -1.23 -4.94
N LYS A 45 -0.16 -0.33 -4.82
CA LYS A 45 -0.49 0.36 -3.57
C LYS A 45 -1.98 0.36 -3.38
N THR A 46 -2.42 0.00 -2.19
CA THR A 46 -3.84 -0.10 -1.85
C THR A 46 -4.26 1.14 -1.06
N LEU A 47 -5.26 1.89 -1.54
CA LEU A 47 -5.77 3.06 -0.83
C LEU A 47 -6.58 2.60 0.40
N ALA A 48 -6.07 2.86 1.60
CA ALA A 48 -6.66 2.39 2.86
C ALA A 48 -7.66 3.39 3.44
N ALA A 49 -7.29 4.67 3.47
CA ALA A 49 -8.10 5.73 4.05
C ALA A 49 -7.85 7.08 3.38
N LYS A 50 -8.84 7.97 3.48
CA LYS A 50 -8.72 9.40 3.20
C LYS A 50 -8.81 10.16 4.51
N ILE A 51 -7.96 11.17 4.67
CA ILE A 51 -7.88 11.98 5.90
C ILE A 51 -7.91 13.46 5.51
N GLY A 52 -8.93 14.18 5.98
CA GLY A 52 -9.04 15.62 5.87
C GLY A 52 -8.62 16.31 7.17
N CYS A 53 -7.70 17.26 7.08
CA CYS A 53 -7.33 18.10 8.22
C CYS A 53 -8.20 19.35 8.23
N ARG A 54 -8.88 19.61 9.35
CA ARG A 54 -9.83 20.72 9.50
C ARG A 54 -9.60 21.47 10.79
N GLN A 55 -10.06 22.72 10.80
CA GLN A 55 -10.04 23.55 11.98
C GLN A 55 -11.35 24.32 12.05
N ASP A 56 -11.97 24.29 13.22
CA ASP A 56 -13.15 25.09 13.52
C ASP A 56 -12.77 26.58 13.53
N LYS A 57 -13.57 27.42 12.86
CA LYS A 57 -13.28 28.85 12.72
C LYS A 57 -13.46 29.64 14.03
N ILE A 58 -14.31 29.16 14.93
CA ILE A 58 -14.72 29.85 16.16
C ILE A 58 -13.89 29.32 17.33
N SER A 59 -13.93 28.01 17.59
CA SER A 59 -13.20 27.41 18.72
C SER A 59 -11.70 27.27 18.46
N LYS A 60 -11.27 27.42 17.20
CA LYS A 60 -9.91 27.10 16.71
C LYS A 60 -9.52 25.63 16.96
N GLU A 61 -10.49 24.78 17.30
CA GLU A 61 -10.28 23.35 17.54
C GLU A 61 -9.88 22.67 16.24
N LYS A 62 -8.80 21.89 16.31
CA LYS A 62 -8.29 21.11 15.18
C LYS A 62 -8.96 19.74 15.20
N PHE A 63 -9.38 19.22 14.06
CA PHE A 63 -9.95 17.88 13.94
C PHE A 63 -9.54 17.19 12.64
N LEU A 64 -9.54 15.86 12.68
CA LEU A 64 -9.32 15.00 11.52
C LEU A 64 -10.63 14.36 11.09
N GLU A 65 -10.98 14.52 9.82
CA GLU A 65 -12.07 13.79 9.18
C GLU A 65 -11.46 12.55 8.49
N VAL A 66 -11.83 11.37 8.95
CA VAL A 66 -11.26 10.11 8.45
C VAL A 66 -12.35 9.30 7.76
N GLU A 67 -12.10 8.94 6.50
CA GLU A 67 -12.94 8.04 5.71
C GLU A 67 -12.16 6.78 5.35
N PHE A 68 -12.67 5.61 5.75
CA PHE A 68 -12.05 4.34 5.42
C PHE A 68 -12.55 3.84 4.07
N LEU A 69 -11.61 3.60 3.16
CA LEU A 69 -11.92 3.16 1.80
C LEU A 69 -11.67 1.69 1.57
N LEU A 70 -10.83 1.04 2.39
CA LEU A 70 -10.61 -0.41 2.40
C LEU A 70 -10.22 -0.78 3.84
N ALA A 71 -10.72 -1.91 4.34
CA ALA A 71 -10.49 -2.58 5.64
C ALA A 71 -11.83 -3.09 6.21
N GLN A 72 -11.81 -3.62 7.44
CA GLN A 72 -13.02 -4.04 8.19
C GLN A 72 -14.09 -2.94 8.36
N LYS A 73 -13.74 -1.68 8.08
CA LYS A 73 -14.57 -0.50 8.27
C LYS A 73 -14.88 0.24 6.97
N TYR A 74 -14.99 -0.48 5.85
CA TYR A 74 -15.26 0.12 4.54
C TYR A 74 -16.48 1.08 4.59
N GLY A 75 -16.28 2.33 4.17
CA GLY A 75 -17.31 3.36 4.14
C GLY A 75 -17.63 4.04 5.48
N GLU A 76 -16.98 3.64 6.59
CA GLU A 76 -17.12 4.37 7.85
C GLU A 76 -16.41 5.72 7.76
N LYS A 77 -17.15 6.78 8.12
CA LYS A 77 -16.63 8.13 8.32
C LYS A 77 -16.60 8.44 9.81
N MET A 78 -15.54 9.11 10.25
CA MET A 78 -15.44 9.56 11.63
C MET A 78 -14.69 10.88 11.74
N VAL A 79 -15.01 11.62 12.79
CA VAL A 79 -14.34 12.87 13.13
C VAL A 79 -13.59 12.65 14.43
N LEU A 80 -12.29 12.98 14.43
CA LEU A 80 -11.41 12.86 15.57
C LEU A 80 -10.95 14.25 15.99
N SER A 81 -11.38 14.72 17.17
CA SER A 81 -10.86 15.95 17.76
C SER A 81 -9.37 15.79 18.07
N PHE A 82 -8.58 16.75 17.61
CA PHE A 82 -7.12 16.66 17.58
C PHE A 82 -6.53 17.90 18.24
N ASN A 83 -6.63 17.96 19.57
CA ASN A 83 -6.20 19.14 20.30
C ASN A 83 -4.70 19.15 20.56
N SER A 84 -4.11 20.33 20.39
CA SER A 84 -2.74 20.69 20.80
C SER A 84 -1.57 19.95 20.15
N ALA A 85 -1.75 19.24 19.03
CA ALA A 85 -0.68 18.51 18.36
C ALA A 85 -0.11 19.21 17.11
N ASP A 86 1.12 18.87 16.78
CA ASP A 86 1.83 19.36 15.59
C ASP A 86 1.63 18.44 14.38
N GLU A 87 1.63 17.14 14.61
CA GLU A 87 1.51 16.09 13.59
C GLU A 87 0.44 15.07 13.99
N TRP A 88 -0.13 14.41 12.99
CA TRP A 88 -0.89 13.20 13.20
C TRP A 88 -0.16 12.00 12.61
N VAL A 89 -0.33 10.86 13.25
CA VAL A 89 0.34 9.61 12.92
C VAL A 89 -0.73 8.56 12.71
N ILE A 90 -0.60 7.80 11.63
CA ILE A 90 -1.37 6.58 11.42
C ILE A 90 -0.46 5.37 11.52
N GLU A 91 -0.90 4.39 12.31
CA GLU A 91 -0.16 3.16 12.57
C GLU A 91 -0.95 1.96 12.07
N GLY A 92 -0.22 0.95 11.61
CA GLY A 92 -0.77 -0.29 11.12
C GLY A 92 0.20 -1.45 11.25
N ARG A 93 -0.28 -2.66 10.99
CA ARG A 93 0.57 -3.85 10.86
C ARG A 93 0.35 -4.51 9.52
N ILE A 94 1.42 -5.11 9.01
CA ILE A 94 1.46 -5.79 7.72
C ILE A 94 2.03 -7.19 7.93
N ILE A 95 1.37 -8.18 7.33
CA ILE A 95 1.84 -9.55 7.15
C ILE A 95 2.21 -9.70 5.68
N LYS A 96 3.51 -9.87 5.43
CA LYS A 96 4.08 -10.03 4.10
C LYS A 96 4.22 -11.51 3.78
N TRP A 97 3.67 -11.92 2.64
CA TRP A 97 3.96 -13.24 2.06
C TRP A 97 5.32 -13.22 1.37
N LYS A 98 5.98 -14.38 1.30
CA LYS A 98 7.21 -14.54 0.51
C LYS A 98 6.99 -14.08 -0.93
N ASP A 99 8.03 -13.49 -1.52
CA ASP A 99 7.95 -12.83 -2.81
C ASP A 99 7.47 -13.77 -3.93
N PHE A 100 7.82 -15.06 -3.86
CA PHE A 100 7.29 -16.08 -4.77
C PHE A 100 5.76 -16.14 -4.78
N PHE A 101 5.09 -16.14 -3.61
CA PHE A 101 3.63 -16.14 -3.55
C PHE A 101 3.03 -14.82 -4.03
N THR A 102 3.73 -13.72 -3.77
CA THR A 102 3.33 -12.39 -4.26
C THR A 102 3.29 -12.37 -5.79
N LEU A 103 4.27 -12.99 -6.48
CA LEU A 103 4.27 -13.12 -7.95
C LEU A 103 3.04 -13.87 -8.50
N PHE A 104 2.48 -14.82 -7.75
CA PHE A 104 1.24 -15.52 -8.08
C PHE A 104 -0.04 -14.81 -7.59
N GLY A 105 0.08 -13.54 -7.19
CA GLY A 105 -1.07 -12.71 -6.83
C GLY A 105 -1.43 -12.69 -5.34
N ALA A 106 -0.64 -13.31 -4.46
CA ALA A 106 -0.87 -13.20 -3.02
C ALA A 106 -0.68 -11.75 -2.55
N LYS A 107 -1.75 -11.14 -2.03
CA LYS A 107 -1.71 -9.80 -1.45
C LYS A 107 -1.34 -9.89 0.03
N SER A 108 -0.47 -8.98 0.47
CA SER A 108 -0.11 -8.85 1.88
C SER A 108 -1.35 -8.53 2.70
N TYR A 109 -1.46 -9.14 3.87
CA TYR A 109 -2.56 -8.84 4.78
C TYR A 109 -2.18 -7.65 5.65
N TRP A 110 -3.09 -6.70 5.86
CA TRP A 110 -2.79 -5.47 6.59
C TRP A 110 -3.97 -5.01 7.42
N ARG A 111 -3.68 -4.26 8.48
CA ARG A 111 -4.67 -3.62 9.34
C ARG A 111 -4.17 -2.26 9.83
N LEU A 112 -5.05 -1.27 9.85
CA LEU A 112 -4.79 0.00 10.52
C LEU A 112 -5.16 -0.15 11.99
N GLU A 113 -4.26 0.20 12.90
CA GLU A 113 -4.45 -0.04 14.34
C GLU A 113 -4.95 1.19 15.07
N ARG A 114 -4.30 2.33 14.86
CA ARG A 114 -4.60 3.55 15.60
C ARG A 114 -4.16 4.79 14.85
N ILE A 115 -4.80 5.89 15.17
CA ILE A 115 -4.35 7.24 14.85
C ILE A 115 -3.92 7.89 16.16
N ARG A 116 -2.77 8.55 16.17
CA ARG A 116 -2.29 9.26 17.35
C ARG A 116 -1.76 10.64 17.02
N SER A 117 -1.76 11.53 17.98
CA SER A 117 -1.03 12.78 17.88
C SER A 117 0.46 12.59 18.11
N ARG A 118 1.24 13.49 17.52
CA ARG A 118 2.66 13.63 17.73
C ARG A 118 3.05 15.11 17.79
N PHE A 119 4.06 15.38 18.61
CA PHE A 119 4.63 16.69 18.83
C PHE A 119 6.05 16.69 18.25
N TYR A 120 6.52 17.83 17.74
CA TYR A 120 7.91 17.94 17.31
C TYR A 120 8.88 17.94 18.48
N ASP A 121 8.50 18.62 19.58
CA ASP A 121 9.31 18.71 20.80
C ASP A 121 9.03 17.52 21.72
N ILE A 122 10.10 16.80 22.07
CA ILE A 122 10.06 15.68 23.02
C ILE A 122 9.56 16.14 24.40
N GLN A 123 9.89 17.36 24.83
CA GLN A 123 9.40 17.87 26.12
C GLN A 123 7.90 18.17 26.06
N ALA A 124 7.38 18.61 24.91
CA ALA A 124 5.94 18.72 24.69
C ALA A 124 5.27 17.33 24.67
N GLU A 125 5.88 16.33 24.03
CA GLU A 125 5.36 14.95 24.00
C GLU A 125 5.34 14.29 25.39
N LYS A 126 6.27 14.66 26.29
CA LYS A 126 6.27 14.18 27.68
C LYS A 126 5.24 14.88 28.57
N ARG A 127 4.96 16.16 28.29
CA ARG A 127 4.08 16.99 29.13
C ARG A 127 2.61 16.89 28.73
N ASN A 128 2.35 16.74 27.44
CA ASN A 128 1.00 16.66 26.90
C ASN A 128 0.60 15.20 26.74
N GLU A 129 -0.65 14.90 27.06
CA GLU A 129 -1.22 13.60 26.74
C GLU A 129 -1.43 13.49 25.22
N ALA A 130 -0.83 12.46 24.62
CA ALA A 130 -1.06 12.20 23.20
C ALA A 130 -2.50 11.70 23.01
N PHE A 131 -3.24 12.34 22.11
CA PHE A 131 -4.50 11.80 21.61
C PHE A 131 -4.21 10.46 20.93
N ILE A 132 -4.89 9.40 21.34
CA ILE A 132 -4.77 8.08 20.73
C ILE A 132 -6.17 7.56 20.46
N PHE A 133 -6.47 7.36 19.19
CA PHE A 133 -7.72 6.77 18.75
C PHE A 133 -7.51 5.37 18.19
N ASN A 134 -8.14 4.38 18.82
CA ASN A 134 -8.08 2.99 18.37
C ASN A 134 -9.01 2.76 17.17
N LEU A 135 -8.43 2.40 16.03
CA LEU A 135 -9.18 2.07 14.82
C LEU A 135 -9.82 0.68 14.87
N GLN A 136 -9.38 -0.17 15.79
CA GLN A 136 -9.79 -1.57 15.92
C GLN A 136 -10.84 -1.70 17.03
N LYS A 137 -12.13 -1.72 16.65
CA LYS A 137 -13.25 -1.91 17.59
C LYS A 137 -13.50 -3.38 17.92
N SER A 138 -13.14 -4.30 17.02
CA SER A 138 -13.34 -5.74 17.20
C SER A 138 -12.06 -6.51 16.85
N PRO A 139 -11.84 -7.68 17.48
CA PRO A 139 -10.70 -8.52 17.17
C PRO A 139 -10.84 -9.11 15.77
N ASP A 140 -9.91 -8.75 14.89
CA ASP A 140 -9.75 -9.37 13.57
C ASP A 140 -9.34 -10.84 13.70
N ARG A 141 -10.32 -11.75 13.65
CA ARG A 141 -10.11 -13.19 13.80
C ARG A 141 -9.15 -13.75 12.76
N VAL A 142 -9.20 -13.24 11.53
CA VAL A 142 -8.31 -13.68 10.45
C VAL A 142 -6.88 -13.25 10.75
N TRP A 143 -6.69 -12.00 11.17
CA TRP A 143 -5.39 -11.52 11.64
C TRP A 143 -4.85 -12.39 12.77
N PHE A 144 -5.65 -12.64 13.81
CA PHE A 144 -5.20 -13.43 14.97
C PHE A 144 -4.84 -14.86 14.58
N PHE A 145 -5.60 -15.47 13.68
CA PHE A 145 -5.31 -16.82 13.17
C PHE A 145 -3.98 -16.87 12.42
N ILE A 146 -3.78 -15.99 11.42
CA ILE A 146 -2.54 -15.93 10.63
C ILE A 146 -1.35 -15.58 11.52
N TYR A 147 -1.53 -14.61 12.42
CA TYR A 147 -0.48 -14.19 13.35
C TYR A 147 -0.11 -15.30 14.35
N GLY A 148 -1.08 -16.05 14.86
CA GLY A 148 -0.85 -17.17 15.78
C GLY A 148 -0.15 -18.35 15.11
N LEU A 149 -0.47 -18.61 13.84
CA LEU A 149 0.13 -19.69 13.05
C LEU A 149 1.42 -19.27 12.33
N LYS A 150 1.92 -18.06 12.53
CA LYS A 150 3.07 -17.53 11.77
C LYS A 150 4.31 -18.42 11.79
N ARG A 151 4.55 -19.13 12.90
CA ARG A 151 5.70 -20.04 13.05
C ARG A 151 5.54 -21.33 12.22
N PHE A 152 4.31 -21.71 11.92
CA PHE A 152 3.96 -22.92 11.18
C PHE A 152 3.61 -22.65 9.72
N LEU A 153 3.46 -21.39 9.31
CA LEU A 153 3.18 -20.98 7.94
C LEU A 153 4.49 -20.58 7.24
N PRO A 154 5.18 -21.51 6.51
CA PRO A 154 6.47 -21.25 5.89
C PRO A 154 6.40 -20.25 4.73
N PHE A 155 5.21 -19.76 4.40
CA PHE A 155 4.92 -18.83 3.31
C PHE A 155 4.92 -17.37 3.77
N ILE A 156 4.92 -17.10 5.09
CA ILE A 156 5.06 -15.75 5.63
C ILE A 156 6.54 -15.37 5.63
N ASP A 157 6.83 -14.19 5.09
CA ASP A 157 8.16 -13.61 5.03
C ASP A 157 8.42 -12.78 6.30
N ALA A 158 7.51 -11.86 6.59
CA ALA A 158 7.65 -10.93 7.71
C ALA A 158 6.30 -10.52 8.28
N VAL A 159 6.30 -10.18 9.57
CA VAL A 159 5.22 -9.47 10.25
C VAL A 159 5.82 -8.25 10.93
N TYR A 160 5.37 -7.06 10.56
CA TYR A 160 5.94 -5.82 11.07
C TYR A 160 4.90 -4.73 11.25
N GLY A 161 5.22 -3.78 12.13
CA GLY A 161 4.46 -2.55 12.30
C GLY A 161 4.96 -1.48 11.33
N SER A 162 4.04 -0.66 10.82
CA SER A 162 4.34 0.49 10.01
C SER A 162 3.63 1.71 10.57
N SER A 163 4.33 2.84 10.57
CA SER A 163 3.81 4.12 11.02
C SER A 163 4.18 5.19 9.98
N ALA A 164 3.23 6.07 9.69
CA ALA A 164 3.45 7.24 8.85
C ALA A 164 2.85 8.46 9.53
N PHE A 165 3.55 9.58 9.46
CA PHE A 165 3.14 10.83 10.09
C PHE A 165 3.30 12.00 9.12
N VAL A 166 2.42 12.98 9.26
CA VAL A 166 2.51 14.24 8.52
C VAL A 166 2.08 15.41 9.42
N PRO A 167 2.53 16.63 9.13
CA PRO A 167 2.09 17.83 9.82
C PRO A 167 0.57 17.99 9.79
N PHE A 168 0.02 18.50 10.89
CA PHE A 168 -1.36 18.93 10.93
C PHE A 168 -1.50 20.29 10.23
N GLU A 169 -2.00 20.26 8.99
CA GLU A 169 -2.22 21.46 8.18
C GLU A 169 -3.70 21.61 7.83
N PRO A 170 -4.42 22.57 8.45
CA PRO A 170 -5.82 22.82 8.15
C PRO A 170 -6.07 23.08 6.67
N GLY A 171 -7.10 22.44 6.10
CA GLY A 171 -7.46 22.57 4.69
C GLY A 171 -6.75 21.59 3.76
N LYS A 172 -5.86 20.75 4.28
CA LYS A 172 -5.22 19.67 3.52
C LYS A 172 -6.06 18.39 3.51
N ASP A 173 -5.99 17.68 2.39
CA ASP A 173 -6.54 16.34 2.21
C ASP A 173 -5.43 15.35 1.88
N PHE A 174 -5.45 14.20 2.54
CA PHE A 174 -4.43 13.15 2.44
C PHE A 174 -5.04 11.81 2.07
N GLU A 175 -4.28 11.03 1.31
CA GLU A 175 -4.56 9.63 1.02
C GLU A 175 -3.53 8.74 1.71
N VAL A 176 -4.02 7.76 2.46
CA VAL A 176 -3.20 6.75 3.13
C VAL A 176 -3.20 5.48 2.29
N TYR A 177 -2.02 5.08 1.84
CA TYR A 177 -1.81 3.88 1.06
C TYR A 177 -1.08 2.81 1.88
N VAL A 178 -1.49 1.55 1.72
CA VAL A 178 -0.67 0.40 2.11
C VAL A 178 0.13 -0.04 0.90
N THR A 179 1.45 -0.07 1.06
CA THR A 179 2.41 -0.53 0.07
C THR A 179 3.06 -1.83 0.53
N LYS A 180 3.92 -2.43 -0.29
CA LYS A 180 4.69 -3.61 0.08
C LYS A 180 5.71 -3.35 1.20
N SER A 181 6.17 -2.10 1.37
CA SER A 181 7.17 -1.69 2.36
C SER A 181 6.57 -1.03 3.61
N GLY A 182 5.30 -0.62 3.58
CA GLY A 182 4.69 0.10 4.70
C GLY A 182 3.52 0.99 4.31
N LEU A 183 3.10 1.80 5.27
CA LEU A 183 2.14 2.89 5.08
C LEU A 183 2.82 4.07 4.39
N LEU A 184 2.11 4.68 3.45
CA LEU A 184 2.51 5.86 2.72
C LEU A 184 1.38 6.88 2.79
N ILE A 185 1.69 8.12 3.16
CA ILE A 185 0.73 9.23 3.13
C ILE A 185 1.06 10.12 1.94
N LYS A 186 0.03 10.50 1.17
CA LYS A 186 0.16 11.41 0.04
C LYS A 186 -0.74 12.61 0.23
N ASP A 187 -0.17 13.82 0.16
CA ASP A 187 -0.96 15.06 0.03
C ASP A 187 -1.63 15.07 -1.35
N VAL A 188 -2.95 15.18 -1.36
CA VAL A 188 -3.77 15.24 -2.57
C VAL A 188 -4.58 16.53 -2.65
N THR A 189 -4.20 17.53 -1.86
CA THR A 189 -4.84 18.85 -1.86
C THR A 189 -4.64 19.50 -3.22
N LEU A 190 -5.71 19.63 -3.98
CA LEU A 190 -5.68 20.29 -5.29
C LEU A 190 -5.70 21.82 -5.10
N PRO A 191 -4.90 22.58 -5.86
CA PRO A 191 -4.81 24.04 -5.73
C PRO A 191 -6.09 24.80 -6.09
N ALA A 192 -7.07 24.16 -6.74
CA ALA A 192 -8.41 24.73 -6.94
C ALA A 192 -9.47 23.63 -7.14
N ARG A 193 -10.42 23.56 -6.19
CA ARG A 193 -11.76 22.95 -6.23
C ARG A 193 -11.98 21.58 -5.54
N ARG A 194 -13.02 21.64 -4.67
CA ARG A 194 -13.88 20.61 -4.06
C ARG A 194 -13.17 19.55 -3.22
N SER A 195 -12.99 19.88 -1.94
CA SER A 195 -12.79 18.89 -0.88
C SER A 195 -13.89 17.82 -0.98
N TRP A 196 -13.50 16.54 -0.81
CA TRP A 196 -14.39 15.38 -0.88
C TRP A 196 -15.60 15.46 0.07
N TRP A 197 -15.55 16.40 1.02
CA TRP A 197 -16.49 16.61 2.10
C TRP A 197 -17.58 17.63 1.78
N SER A 198 -17.58 18.22 0.58
CA SER A 198 -18.55 19.26 0.17
C SER A 198 -19.75 18.75 -0.65
N THR A 199 -19.99 17.43 -0.68
CA THR A 199 -21.14 16.81 -1.37
C THR A 199 -21.94 15.86 -0.48
N GLY A 200 -22.09 16.20 0.81
CA GLY A 200 -23.01 15.55 1.73
C GLY A 200 -24.25 16.40 1.96
#